data_AF-A0A7C6YLS4-F1
#
_entry.id   AF-A0A7C6YLS4-F1
#
_cell.length_a   1.000
_cell.length_b   1.000
_cell.length_c   1.000
_cell.angle_alpha   90.00
_cell.angle_beta   90.00
_cell.angle_gamma   90.00
#
_symmetry.space_group_name_H-M   'P 1'
#
loop_
_entity.id
_entity.type
_entity.pdbx_description
1 polymer ?
#
loop_
_entity_poly.entity_id
_entity_poly.type
_entity_poly.pdbx_seq_one_letter_code
_entity_poly.pdbx_strand_id
1 'polypeptide(L)'
;MSDLKVVAIEDGLEDIGKYLSAMGYKTVAWGQTDSAVDAVVYTGKKLEDIYTSNAFTNAHSLDNKADELSYGILLINAQGKTPEQVYKIIKNRVYEDFI
;
A
#
# COMPACT_ATOMS: atom_id res chain seq x y z
N MET A 1 15.77 -11.30 -9.12
CA MET A 1 14.35 -11.62 -8.84
C MET A 1 13.77 -10.40 -8.17
N SER A 2 12.72 -9.81 -8.72
CA SER A 2 12.04 -8.69 -8.05
C SER A 2 11.21 -9.28 -6.90
N ASP A 3 11.36 -8.75 -5.69
CA ASP A 3 10.60 -9.22 -4.54
C ASP A 3 9.09 -9.08 -4.78
N LEU A 4 8.34 -10.10 -4.35
CA LEU A 4 6.89 -10.15 -4.44
C LEU A 4 6.30 -9.08 -3.53
N LYS A 5 5.76 -7.98 -4.08
CA LYS A 5 5.21 -6.93 -3.23
C LYS A 5 3.93 -7.39 -2.52
N VAL A 6 3.84 -7.12 -1.24
CA VAL A 6 2.69 -7.38 -0.38
C VAL A 6 1.87 -6.10 -0.25
N VAL A 7 0.58 -6.20 -0.59
CA VAL A 7 -0.35 -5.07 -0.60
C VAL A 7 -1.51 -5.35 0.35
N ALA A 8 -1.66 -4.52 1.38
CA ALA A 8 -2.84 -4.54 2.23
C ALA A 8 -4.00 -3.83 1.53
N ILE A 9 -5.19 -4.44 1.56
CA ILE A 9 -6.38 -3.96 0.88
C ILE A 9 -7.49 -3.75 1.92
N GLU A 10 -8.07 -2.55 1.93
CA GLU A 10 -9.28 -2.26 2.71
C GLU A 10 -10.45 -3.15 2.29
N ASP A 11 -11.26 -3.60 3.27
CA ASP A 11 -12.54 -4.25 3.01
C ASP A 11 -13.41 -3.43 2.07
N GLY A 12 -14.05 -4.09 1.09
CA GLY A 12 -14.84 -3.44 0.04
C GLY A 12 -14.07 -3.09 -1.24
N LEU A 13 -12.76 -3.38 -1.29
CA LEU A 13 -11.90 -3.20 -2.48
C LEU A 13 -11.41 -4.53 -3.07
N GLU A 14 -12.23 -5.59 -2.98
CA GLU A 14 -11.85 -6.94 -3.39
C GLU A 14 -11.59 -7.06 -4.90
N ASP A 15 -12.22 -6.22 -5.71
CA ASP A 15 -11.98 -6.14 -7.16
C ASP A 15 -10.55 -5.67 -7.47
N ILE A 16 -10.07 -4.65 -6.76
CA ILE A 16 -8.69 -4.18 -6.82
C ILE A 16 -7.74 -5.28 -6.33
N GLY A 17 -8.06 -5.92 -5.20
CA GLY A 17 -7.25 -7.01 -4.65
C GLY A 17 -7.09 -8.19 -5.62
N LYS A 18 -8.18 -8.61 -6.27
CA LYS A 18 -8.16 -9.68 -7.30
C LYS A 18 -7.30 -9.28 -8.50
N TYR A 19 -7.43 -8.04 -8.97
CA TYR A 19 -6.63 -7.54 -10.09
C TYR A 19 -5.13 -7.54 -9.76
N LEU A 20 -4.74 -7.02 -8.59
CA LEU A 20 -3.35 -7.01 -8.16
C LEU A 20 -2.79 -8.42 -7.98
N SER A 21 -3.58 -9.35 -7.43
CA SER A 21 -3.18 -10.75 -7.35
C SER A 21 -2.92 -11.37 -8.73
N ALA A 22 -3.77 -11.07 -9.73
CA ALA A 22 -3.57 -11.51 -11.10
C ALA A 22 -2.31 -10.91 -11.76
N MET A 23 -1.87 -9.72 -11.31
CA MET A 23 -0.64 -9.06 -11.75
C MET A 23 0.62 -9.53 -10.98
N GLY A 24 0.47 -10.52 -10.09
CA GLY A 24 1.58 -11.11 -9.35
C GLY A 24 1.91 -10.41 -8.04
N TYR A 25 0.98 -9.67 -7.42
CA TYR A 25 1.14 -9.18 -6.05
C TYR A 25 0.54 -10.15 -5.03
N LYS A 26 1.05 -10.12 -3.81
CA LYS A 26 0.37 -10.77 -2.68
C LYS A 26 -0.58 -9.76 -2.06
N THR A 27 -1.88 -10.02 -2.06
CA THR A 27 -2.85 -9.16 -1.38
C THR A 27 -3.28 -9.75 -0.05
N VAL A 28 -3.38 -8.90 0.98
CA VAL A 28 -3.83 -9.26 2.33
C VAL A 28 -4.91 -8.29 2.79
N ALA A 29 -5.79 -8.72 3.68
CA ALA A 29 -6.78 -7.82 4.29
C ALA A 29 -6.08 -6.80 5.20
N TRP A 30 -6.47 -5.54 5.09
CA TRP A 30 -5.93 -4.47 5.92
C TRP A 30 -6.45 -4.58 7.37
N GLY A 31 -5.57 -4.42 8.36
CA GLY A 31 -5.91 -4.54 9.79
C GLY A 31 -5.89 -5.96 10.35
N GLN A 32 -5.71 -6.99 9.51
CA GLN A 32 -5.63 -8.39 9.93
C GLN A 32 -4.23 -9.01 9.77
N THR A 33 -3.20 -8.19 9.59
CA THR A 33 -1.84 -8.68 9.36
C THR A 33 -0.83 -8.00 10.27
N ASP A 34 -0.02 -8.82 10.95
CA ASP A 34 1.18 -8.39 11.69
C ASP A 34 2.42 -8.30 10.78
N SER A 35 2.26 -8.52 9.48
CA SER A 35 3.36 -8.57 8.52
C SER A 35 3.65 -7.19 7.92
N ALA A 36 4.92 -6.93 7.65
CA ALA A 36 5.34 -5.79 6.86
C ALA A 36 4.71 -5.85 5.46
N VAL A 37 4.15 -4.72 5.01
CA VAL A 37 3.55 -4.57 3.68
C VAL A 37 4.26 -3.46 2.92
N ASP A 38 4.32 -3.58 1.60
CA ASP A 38 4.93 -2.59 0.72
C ASP A 38 3.97 -1.42 0.41
N ALA A 39 2.66 -1.72 0.42
CA ALA A 39 1.62 -0.74 0.15
C ALA A 39 0.30 -1.05 0.88
N VAL A 40 -0.50 -0.01 1.11
CA VAL A 40 -1.86 -0.08 1.65
C VAL A 40 -2.79 0.64 0.69
N VAL A 41 -3.86 -0.03 0.25
CA VAL A 41 -4.91 0.55 -0.60
C VAL A 41 -6.16 0.77 0.23
N TYR A 42 -6.66 2.01 0.24
CA TYR A 42 -7.80 2.45 1.04
C TYR A 42 -8.71 3.43 0.29
N THR A 43 -9.88 3.75 0.82
CA THR A 43 -10.79 4.79 0.32
C THR A 43 -11.30 5.71 1.44
N GLY A 44 -11.73 6.93 1.08
CA GLY A 44 -12.43 7.84 2.00
C GLY A 44 -11.56 8.58 3.02
N LYS A 45 -12.19 9.01 4.14
CA LYS A 45 -11.62 9.80 5.27
C LYS A 45 -10.64 9.02 6.18
N LYS A 46 -10.23 7.81 5.79
CA LYS A 46 -9.40 6.92 6.63
C LYS A 46 -7.99 7.42 6.93
N LEU A 47 -7.55 8.54 6.34
CA LEU A 47 -6.27 9.12 6.71
C LEU A 47 -6.22 9.51 8.20
N GLU A 48 -7.34 10.00 8.75
CA GLU A 48 -7.45 10.34 10.18
C GLU A 48 -7.38 9.07 11.08
N ASP A 49 -7.88 7.93 10.59
CA ASP A 49 -7.84 6.63 11.29
C ASP A 49 -6.51 5.86 11.09
N ILE A 50 -5.74 6.22 10.05
CA ILE A 50 -4.41 5.65 9.77
C ILE A 50 -3.40 6.10 10.85
N TYR A 51 -3.52 7.32 11.36
CA TYR A 51 -2.63 7.81 12.43
C TYR A 51 -2.93 7.18 13.80
N THR A 52 -4.14 6.64 14.01
CA THR A 52 -4.58 6.06 15.29
C THR A 52 -4.48 4.54 15.34
N SER A 53 -4.30 3.87 14.19
CA SER A 53 -4.11 2.43 14.10
C SER A 53 -2.63 2.05 14.16
N ASN A 54 -2.31 1.01 14.94
CA ASN A 54 -0.95 0.50 15.23
C ASN A 54 -0.14 0.04 13.99
N ALA A 55 -0.60 0.29 12.77
CA ALA A 55 0.15 0.07 11.55
C ALA A 55 1.28 1.10 11.36
N PHE A 56 1.16 2.31 11.94
CA PHE A 56 2.17 3.37 11.83
C PHE A 56 3.26 3.34 12.91
N THR A 57 3.02 2.69 14.05
CA THR A 57 3.96 2.68 15.20
C THR A 57 5.23 1.87 14.92
N ASN A 58 5.25 0.99 13.91
CA ASN A 58 6.46 0.30 13.47
C ASN A 58 7.30 1.11 12.45
N ALA A 59 6.78 2.22 11.91
CA ALA A 59 7.55 3.10 11.02
C ALA A 59 8.45 4.10 11.79
N HIS A 60 8.16 4.35 13.06
CA HIS A 60 8.91 5.29 13.90
C HIS A 60 10.17 4.73 14.58
N SER A 61 10.44 3.42 14.46
CA SER A 61 11.66 2.80 15.01
C SER A 61 12.87 2.84 14.07
N LEU A 62 12.74 3.50 12.90
CA LEU A 62 13.81 3.58 11.88
C LEU A 62 14.55 4.93 11.86
N ASP A 63 14.50 5.70 12.96
CA ASP A 63 15.14 7.02 13.05
C ASP A 63 16.67 6.97 13.25
N ASN A 64 17.35 5.89 12.85
CA ASN A 64 18.81 5.77 13.00
C ASN A 64 19.46 4.86 11.94
N LYS A 65 19.13 5.04 10.66
CA LYS A 65 20.05 4.68 9.56
C LYS A 65 19.64 5.36 8.25
N ALA A 66 20.14 6.59 8.11
CA ALA A 66 20.48 7.11 6.80
C ALA A 66 21.51 6.15 6.18
N ASP A 67 21.08 5.35 5.20
CA ASP A 67 21.81 4.99 3.99
C ASP A 67 21.11 3.81 3.30
N GLU A 68 20.71 4.03 2.04
CA GLU A 68 20.16 3.08 1.07
C GLU A 68 18.72 2.54 1.27
N LEU A 69 17.76 3.15 0.57
CA LEU A 69 16.54 2.54 0.00
C LEU A 69 15.50 1.93 0.97
N SER A 70 15.39 2.42 2.20
CA SER A 70 14.26 2.07 3.08
C SER A 70 13.00 2.84 2.67
N TYR A 71 12.40 2.46 1.55
CA TYR A 71 11.14 3.05 1.11
C TYR A 71 10.02 2.64 2.08
N GLY A 72 9.48 3.61 2.83
CA GLY A 72 8.32 3.41 3.69
C GLY A 72 7.10 2.87 2.93
N ILE A 73 6.05 2.54 3.70
CA ILE A 73 4.79 1.97 3.20
C ILE A 73 4.12 2.97 2.24
N LEU A 74 3.78 2.52 1.02
CA LEU A 74 3.06 3.35 0.04
C LEU A 74 1.54 3.35 0.35
N LEU A 75 0.98 4.51 0.66
CA LEU A 75 -0.45 4.65 0.97
C LEU A 75 -1.23 5.12 -0.26
N ILE A 76 -2.22 4.37 -0.70
CA ILE A 76 -2.94 4.63 -1.96
C ILE A 76 -4.42 4.81 -1.69
N ASN A 77 -4.91 6.04 -1.88
CA ASN A 77 -6.35 6.31 -1.88
C ASN A 77 -6.96 5.91 -3.23
N ALA A 78 -7.68 4.79 -3.25
CA ALA A 78 -8.39 4.21 -4.38
C ALA A 78 -9.73 4.90 -4.69
N GLN A 79 -10.13 5.94 -3.94
CA GLN A 79 -11.37 6.65 -4.22
C GLN A 79 -11.36 7.20 -5.65
N GLY A 80 -12.35 6.77 -6.45
CA GLY A 80 -12.48 7.14 -7.86
C GLY A 80 -11.42 6.55 -8.79
N LYS A 81 -10.61 5.57 -8.35
CA LYS A 81 -9.57 4.92 -9.17
C LYS A 81 -10.00 3.54 -9.62
N THR A 82 -9.56 3.16 -10.81
CA THR A 82 -9.70 1.80 -11.32
C THR A 82 -8.59 0.88 -10.79
N PRO A 83 -8.78 -0.46 -10.80
CA PRO A 83 -7.72 -1.41 -10.44
C PRO A 83 -6.42 -1.22 -11.23
N GLU A 84 -6.51 -0.89 -12.52
CA GLU A 84 -5.35 -0.61 -13.37
C GLU A 84 -4.58 0.64 -12.92
N GLN A 85 -5.29 1.71 -12.53
CA GLN A 85 -4.65 2.92 -12.01
C GLN A 85 -3.92 2.64 -10.69
N VAL A 86 -4.53 1.90 -9.77
CA VAL A 86 -3.87 1.48 -8.53
C VAL A 86 -2.62 0.63 -8.82
N TYR A 87 -2.71 -0.29 -9.78
CA TYR A 87 -1.56 -1.07 -10.23
C TYR A 87 -0.41 -0.19 -10.74
N LYS A 88 -0.72 0.78 -11.62
CA LYS A 88 0.29 1.72 -12.15
C LYS A 88 0.97 2.51 -11.04
N ILE A 89 0.21 2.97 -10.05
CA ILE A 89 0.75 3.68 -8.87
C ILE A 89 1.72 2.79 -8.08
N ILE A 90 1.35 1.53 -7.80
CA ILE A 90 2.22 0.57 -7.07
C ILE A 90 3.48 0.22 -7.87
N LYS A 91 3.33 0.07 -9.19
CA LYS A 91 4.41 -0.30 -10.10
C LYS A 91 5.43 0.83 -10.24
N ASN A 92 4.96 2.04 -10.50
CA ASN A 92 5.81 3.18 -10.81
C ASN A 92 6.24 3.96 -9.55
N ARG A 93 5.58 3.73 -8.41
CA ARG A 93 5.71 4.54 -7.17
C ARG A 93 5.46 6.05 -7.41
N VAL A 94 4.68 6.40 -8.42
CA VAL A 94 4.21 7.77 -8.70
C VAL A 94 2.68 7.78 -8.74
N TYR A 95 2.08 8.80 -8.14
CA TYR A 95 0.62 8.94 -8.04
C TYR A 95 -0.01 9.42 -9.36
N GLU A 96 0.73 10.20 -10.14
CA GLU A 96 0.34 10.76 -11.44
C GLU A 96 1.58 10.79 -12.36
N ASP A 97 1.39 10.54 -13.65
CA ASP A 97 2.40 10.86 -14.65
C ASP A 97 2.46 12.39 -14.74
N PHE A 98 3.58 12.99 -14.33
CA PHE A 98 3.83 14.42 -14.57
C PHE A 98 3.96 14.60 -16.09
N ILE A 99 2.96 15.25 -16.70
CA ILE A 99 3.00 15.75 -18.08
C ILE A 99 3.41 17.22 -18.05
#